data_AF-A0A162BIU5-F1
#
_entry.id   AF-A0A162BIU5-F1
#
_cell.length_a   1.000
_cell.length_b   1.000
_cell.length_c   1.000
_cell.angle_alpha   90.00
_cell.angle_beta   90.00
_cell.angle_gamma   90.00
#
_symmetry.space_group_name_H-M   'P 1'
#
loop_
_entity.id
_entity.type
_entity.pdbx_description
1 polymer ?
#
loop_
_entity_poly.entity_id
_entity_poly.type
_entity_poly.pdbx_seq_one_letter_code
_entity_poly.pdbx_strand_id
1 'polypeptide(L)' 'MLPQFDKVCFSYEVFTPQLVKTKFGWHIIKVLYRL' A
#
# COMPACT_ATOMS: atom_id res chain seq x y z
N MET A 1 4.33 -0.26 10.18
CA MET A 1 2.89 0.08 10.13
C MET A 1 2.11 -1.22 10.09
N LEU A 2 0.88 -1.27 9.54
CA LEU A 2 0.27 -2.55 9.15
C LEU A 2 1.22 -3.26 8.18
N PRO A 3 1.57 -4.55 8.38
CA PRO A 3 2.52 -5.24 7.49
C PRO A 3 2.10 -5.21 6.02
N GLN A 4 0.79 -5.20 5.75
CA GLN A 4 0.27 -5.08 4.38
C GLN A 4 0.54 -3.70 3.78
N PHE A 5 0.54 -2.64 4.58
CA PHE A 5 0.87 -1.29 4.15
C PHE A 5 2.36 -1.18 3.87
N ASP A 6 3.20 -1.69 4.76
CA ASP A 6 4.66 -1.70 4.58
C ASP A 6 5.01 -2.45 3.29
N LYS A 7 4.37 -3.61 3.03
CA LYS A 7 4.54 -4.35 1.77
C LYS A 7 4.19 -3.49 0.55
N VAL A 8 3.08 -2.76 0.56
CA VAL A 8 2.71 -1.87 -0.56
C VAL A 8 3.72 -0.75 -0.74
N CYS A 9 4.06 -0.04 0.33
CA CYS A 9 4.98 1.10 0.29
C CYS A 9 6.38 0.71 -0.22
N PHE A 10 6.89 -0.47 0.14
CA PHE A 10 8.29 -0.84 -0.12
C PHE A 10 8.49 -1.86 -1.25
N SER A 11 7.46 -2.59 -1.68
CA SER A 11 7.61 -3.63 -2.71
C SER A 11 6.93 -3.34 -4.05
N TYR A 12 5.94 -2.44 -4.08
CA TYR A 12 5.17 -2.16 -5.30
C TYR A 12 5.64 -0.89 -6.01
N GLU A 13 5.11 -0.67 -7.21
CA GLU A 13 5.40 0.50 -8.03
C GLU A 13 4.78 1.78 -7.45
N VAL A 14 5.49 2.90 -7.60
CA VAL A 14 5.00 4.23 -7.21
C VAL A 14 3.96 4.69 -8.25
N PHE A 15 3.00 5.52 -7.83
CA PHE A 15 1.89 6.02 -8.64
C PHE A 15 0.86 4.98 -9.12
N THR A 16 1.09 3.68 -8.92
CA THR A 16 0.13 2.61 -9.22
C THR A 16 -0.72 2.29 -7.98
N PRO A 17 -2.05 2.47 -8.00
CA PRO A 17 -2.91 2.17 -6.86
C PRO A 17 -2.99 0.66 -6.59
N GLN A 18 -2.88 0.28 -5.32
CA GLN A 18 -2.95 -1.11 -4.84
C GLN A 18 -4.19 -1.30 -3.95
N LEU A 19 -4.98 -2.34 -4.23
CA LEU A 19 -6.11 -2.73 -3.38
C LEU A 19 -5.63 -3.71 -2.30
N VAL A 20 -5.84 -3.36 -1.03
CA VAL A 20 -5.37 -4.13 0.12
C VAL A 20 -6.52 -4.45 1.07
N LYS A 21 -6.63 -5.72 1.45
CA LYS A 21 -7.51 -6.17 2.52
C LYS A 21 -6.74 -6.25 3.83
N THR A 22 -7.24 -5.61 4.88
CA THR A 22 -6.73 -5.72 6.24
C THR A 22 -7.82 -6.18 7.20
N LYS A 23 -7.49 -6.35 8.48
CA LYS A 23 -8.49 -6.62 9.53
C LYS A 23 -9.51 -5.49 9.72
N PHE A 24 -9.22 -4.30 9.20
CA PHE A 24 -10.08 -3.13 9.26
C PHE A 24 -10.91 -2.90 7.99
N GLY A 25 -10.83 -3.82 7.02
CA GLY A 25 -11.57 -3.74 5.76
C GLY A 25 -10.69 -3.48 4.54
N TRP A 26 -11.29 -2.89 3.51
CA TRP A 26 -10.64 -2.65 2.22
C TRP A 26 -10.04 -1.26 2.13
N HIS A 27 -8.84 -1.19 1.58
CA HIS A 27 -8.05 0.03 1.49
C HIS A 27 -7.49 0.14 0.07
N ILE A 28 -7.55 1.33 -0.51
CA ILE A 28 -6.86 1.65 -1.77
C ILE A 28 -5.64 2.49 -1.38
N ILE A 29 -4.45 1.99 -1.67
CA ILE A 29 -3.19 2.62 -1.29
C ILE A 29 -2.48 3.09 -2.57
N LYS A 30 -2.20 4.39 -2.67
CA LYS A 30 -1.40 4.97 -3.76
C LYS A 30 -0.15 5.60 -3.16
N VAL A 31 1.01 5.05 -3.49
CA VAL A 31 2.29 5.63 -3.08
C VAL A 31 2.59 6.80 -4.01
N LEU A 32 2.68 8.01 -3.45
CA LEU A 32 2.93 9.24 -4.22
C LEU A 32 4.42 9.50 -4.43
N TYR A 33 5.26 8.97 -3.55
CA TYR A 33 6.69 9.20 -3.56
C TYR A 33 7.42 8.12 -2.77
N ARG A 34 8.61 7.73 -3.24
CA ARG A 34 9.55 6.86 -2.54
C ARG A 34 10.97 7.30 -2.91
N LEU A 35 11.78 7.56 -1.89
CA LEU A 35 13.22 7.84 -2.02
C LEU A 35 13.99 6.58 -2.41
#